data_AF-A0A7V2G0I8-F1
#
_entry.id   AF-A0A7V2G0I8-F1
#
_cell.length_a   1.000
_cell.length_b   1.000
_cell.length_c   1.000
_cell.angle_alpha   90.00
_cell.angle_beta   90.00
_cell.angle_gamma   90.00
#
_symmetry.space_group_name_H-M   'P 1'
#
loop_
_entity.id
_entity.type
_entity.pdbx_description
1 polymer ?
#
loop_
_entity_poly.entity_id
_entity_poly.type
_entity_poly.pdbx_seq_one_letter_code
_entity_poly.pdbx_strand_id
1 'polypeptide(L)' 'MSRINTNIQSLIAGRVLGQQNARLSRSLERLSTGFRINSGKDDPAGLI' A
#
# COMPACT_ATOMS: atom_id res chain seq x y z
N MET A 1 24.22 -22.85 13.23
CA MET A 1 23.24 -22.96 12.11
C MET A 1 23.00 -21.58 11.54
N SER A 2 23.77 -21.25 10.51
CA SER A 2 23.78 -19.93 9.90
C SER A 2 22.45 -19.66 9.18
N ARG A 3 22.00 -18.40 9.22
CA ARG A 3 20.78 -17.85 8.59
C ARG A 3 20.89 -17.81 7.04
N ILE A 4 21.55 -18.82 6.45
CA ILE A 4 21.94 -18.91 5.03
C ILE A 4 20.71 -18.89 4.12
N ASN A 5 19.59 -19.47 4.57
CA ASN A 5 18.42 -19.71 3.73
C ASN A 5 17.29 -18.69 3.91
N THR A 6 17.42 -17.71 4.81
CA THR A 6 16.37 -16.73 5.08
C THR A 6 16.97 -15.33 5.11
N ASN A 7 17.11 -14.74 3.92
CA ASN A 7 17.57 -13.37 3.79
C ASN A 7 16.48 -12.42 4.33
N ILE A 8 16.65 -12.00 5.58
CA ILE A 8 15.69 -11.10 6.27
C ILE A 8 15.50 -9.80 5.48
N GLN A 9 16.56 -9.29 4.83
CA GLN A 9 16.47 -8.09 4.02
C GLN A 9 15.62 -8.31 2.76
N SER A 10 15.68 -9.49 2.13
CA SER A 10 14.81 -9.78 0.99
C SER A 10 13.34 -9.95 1.40
N LEU A 11 13.08 -10.52 2.59
CA LEU A 11 11.73 -10.61 3.15
C LEU A 11 11.15 -9.24 3.51
N ILE A 12 11.98 -8.36 4.09
CA ILE A 12 11.59 -6.97 4.37
C ILE A 12 11.35 -6.22 3.06
N ALA A 13 12.24 -6.37 2.08
CA ALA A 13 12.08 -5.76 0.76
C ALA A 13 10.79 -6.23 0.08
N GLY A 14 10.47 -7.52 0.10
CA GLY A 14 9.22 -8.06 -0.43
C GLY A 14 7.98 -7.49 0.26
N ARG A 15 8.02 -7.35 1.60
CA ARG A 15 6.94 -6.72 2.37
C ARG A 15 6.76 -5.24 2.03
N VAL A 16 7.85 -4.48 1.99
CA VAL A 16 7.83 -3.05 1.65
C VAL A 16 7.36 -2.87 0.21
N LEU A 17 7.81 -3.71 -0.73
CA LEU A 17 7.38 -3.67 -2.12
C LEU A 17 5.87 -3.93 -2.26
N GLY A 18 5.32 -4.90 -1.52
CA GLY A 18 3.87 -5.12 -1.44
C GLY A 18 3.11 -3.90 -0.90
N GLN A 19 3.62 -3.26 0.15
CA GLN A 19 3.03 -2.01 0.68
C GLN A 19 3.11 -0.85 -0.32
N GLN A 20 4.24 -0.70 -1.03
CA GLN A 20 4.40 0.35 -2.03
C GLN A 20 3.51 0.13 -3.25
N ASN A 21 3.30 -1.12 -3.67
CA ASN A 21 2.35 -1.44 -4.74
C ASN A 21 0.90 -1.09 -4.35
N ALA A 22 0.49 -1.39 -3.11
CA ALA A 22 -0.82 -0.99 -2.59
C ALA A 22 -0.97 0.54 -2.52
N ARG A 23 0.07 1.26 -2.10
CA ARG A 23 0.10 2.73 -2.08
C ARG A 23 0.05 3.32 -3.49
N LEU A 24 0.75 2.73 -4.44
CA LEU A 24 0.74 3.14 -5.84
C LEU A 24 -0.66 2.94 -6.43
N SER A 25 -1.27 1.77 -6.22
CA SER A 25 -2.63 1.47 -6.68
C SER A 25 -3.64 2.50 -6.15
N ARG A 26 -3.62 2.81 -4.85
CA ARG A 26 -4.47 3.89 -4.28
C ARG A 26 -4.15 5.27 -4.85
N SER A 27 -2.89 5.56 -5.15
CA SER A 27 -2.50 6.86 -5.73
C SER A 27 -3.01 6.99 -7.17
N LEU A 28 -2.95 5.91 -7.95
CA LEU A 28 -3.54 5.83 -9.28
C LEU A 28 -5.06 5.94 -9.23
N GLU A 29 -5.70 5.28 -8.25
CA GLU A 29 -7.14 5.39 -8.02
C GLU A 29 -7.54 6.85 -7.76
N ARG A 30 -6.84 7.56 -6.87
CA ARG A 30 -7.10 8.99 -6.58
C ARG A 30 -6.83 9.91 -7.77
N LEU A 31 -5.80 9.60 -8.55
CA LEU A 31 -5.46 10.37 -9.75
C LEU A 31 -6.55 10.20 -10.83
N SER A 32 -7.04 8.98 -11.01
CA SER A 32 -8.08 8.65 -11.98
C SER A 32 -9.44 9.24 -11.61
N THR A 33 -9.79 9.24 -10.33
CA THR A 33 -11.07 9.79 -9.84
C THR A 33 -11.03 11.31 -9.62
N GLY A 34 -9.84 11.91 -9.57
CA GLY A 34 -9.66 13.35 -9.26
C GLY A 34 -9.97 13.74 -7.82
N PHE A 35 -10.45 12.80 -6.99
CA PHE A 35 -10.77 13.00 -5.59
C PHE A 35 -9.71 12.35 -4.68
N ARG A 36 -9.30 13.08 -3.64
CA ARG A 36 -8.28 12.62 -2.68
C ARG A 36 -8.76 11.41 -1.84
N ILE A 37 -10.05 11.10 -1.84
CA ILE A 37 -10.71 10.12 -0.97
C ILE A 37 -11.68 9.33 -1.85
N ASN A 38 -11.43 8.02 -2.06
CA ASN A 38 -12.22 7.18 -3.00
C ASN A 38 -13.08 6.11 -2.32
N SER A 39 -12.91 5.93 -1.01
CA SER A 39 -13.70 4.98 -0.24
C SER A 39 -14.33 5.71 0.95
N GLY A 40 -15.60 5.47 1.24
CA GLY A 40 -16.28 5.93 2.46
C GLY A 40 -15.61 5.42 3.76
N LYS A 41 -14.56 4.60 3.66
CA LYS A 41 -13.67 4.21 4.75
C LYS A 41 -12.58 5.24 5.07
N ASP A 42 -12.17 6.06 4.10
CA ASP A 42 -11.11 7.06 4.26
C ASP A 42 -11.66 8.41 4.79
N ASP A 43 -12.97 8.66 4.65
CA ASP A 43 -13.72 9.72 5.32
C ASP A 43 -15.23 9.38 5.39
N PRO A 44 -15.70 8.69 6.45
CA PRO A 44 -17.12 8.40 6.61
C PRO A 44 -17.96 9.65 6.95
N ALA A 45 -17.33 10.80 7.26
CA ALA A 45 -18.04 12.02 7.63
C ALA A 45 -18.37 12.94 6.44
N GLY A 46 -17.71 12.77 5.29
CA GLY A 46 -18.00 13.50 4.05
C GLY A 46 -19.05 12.84 3.14
N LEU A 47 -19.63 11.72 3.57
CA LEU A 47 -20.62 10.91 2.84
C LEU A 47 -22.01 10.94 3.52
N ILE A 48 -22.27 11.99 4.31
CA ILE A 48 -23.62 12.37 4.77
C ILE A 48 -24.17 13.53 3.94
#